data_AF-D8RBU9-F1
#
_entry.id   AF-D8RBU9-F1
#
_cell.length_a   1.000
_cell.length_b   1.000
_cell.length_c   1.000
_cell.angle_alpha   90.00
_cell.angle_beta   90.00
_cell.angle_gamma   90.00
#
_symmetry.space_group_name_H-M   'P 1'
#
loop_
_entity.id
_entity.type
_entity.pdbx_description
1 polymer ?
#
loop_
_entity_poly.entity_id
_entity_poly.type
_entity_poly.pdbx_seq_one_letter_code
_entity_poly.pdbx_strand_id
1 'polypeptide(L)'
;MAFLIKRPRVLHQSGLPEGDFHGDSCPSSSSTSILDLPDLALDDILSRLPADSLLRLGGVCQELRQRCKSGHFWESLVYEKWGEIAGPGAYREWCRNPVLESSPRKGRTAQEIAAKNACERPNCGWKLLWPSIAAACLWPLSVARERLMALRSKAPRPSDSLMAWYWALETGNLWFRGQVFNRENGHVGFLLSCYDAELSYVRSSDSFRARYPPHGPRALVMEDDISWERVRASPVQTPAHDLHTSDCLAELRPGDHIEVQWRRTKEFPYGWWYGIVGHSDSCSNAGNNSSRQHCSCQSDNTVWLVFNQFTSGSRWKRTPIDRVSHREEGNETDGYYGGIRKLRSKDEISMWERLWPVDILE
;
A
#
# COMPACT_ATOMS: atom_id res chain seq x y z
N MET A 1 1.07 -31.55 -6.95
CA MET A 1 0.22 -32.31 -7.88
C MET A 1 -0.28 -31.37 -8.95
N ALA A 2 -0.03 -31.67 -10.22
CA ALA A 2 -0.49 -30.84 -11.34
C ALA A 2 -1.88 -31.31 -11.81
N PHE A 3 -2.78 -30.37 -12.11
CA PHE A 3 -4.02 -30.67 -12.82
C PHE A 3 -4.14 -29.82 -14.09
N LEU A 4 -4.09 -30.50 -15.22
CA LEU A 4 -4.26 -29.95 -16.57
C LEU A 4 -5.76 -29.75 -16.85
N ILE A 5 -6.18 -28.53 -17.16
CA ILE A 5 -7.53 -28.27 -17.68
C ILE A 5 -7.48 -28.25 -19.21
N LYS A 6 -7.98 -29.31 -19.85
CA LYS A 6 -8.18 -29.37 -21.30
C LYS A 6 -9.42 -28.54 -21.69
N ARG A 7 -9.29 -27.66 -22.69
CA ARG A 7 -10.44 -27.03 -23.36
C ARG A 7 -11.15 -28.05 -24.29
N PRO A 8 -12.49 -28.08 -24.36
CA PRO A 8 -13.20 -28.78 -25.43
C PRO A 8 -13.17 -27.99 -26.74
N ARG A 9 -13.17 -28.69 -27.88
CA ARG A 9 -13.41 -28.12 -29.22
C ARG A 9 -14.92 -28.05 -29.51
N VAL A 10 -15.33 -27.01 -30.23
CA VAL A 10 -16.64 -26.93 -30.89
C VAL A 10 -16.62 -27.78 -32.17
N LEU A 11 -17.73 -28.45 -32.49
CA LEU A 11 -18.01 -29.02 -33.80
C LEU A 11 -19.52 -28.97 -34.10
N HIS A 12 -19.87 -29.04 -35.40
CA HIS A 12 -21.08 -28.46 -35.98
C HIS A 12 -22.36 -29.32 -35.87
N GLN A 13 -23.50 -28.66 -36.12
CA GLN A 13 -24.84 -29.23 -36.27
C GLN A 13 -24.97 -30.19 -37.48
N SER A 14 -25.88 -31.18 -37.38
CA SER A 14 -26.96 -31.39 -38.38
C SER A 14 -27.85 -32.60 -38.01
N GLY A 15 -29.17 -32.50 -38.18
CA GLY A 15 -30.08 -33.66 -38.22
C GLY A 15 -31.36 -33.55 -37.38
N LEU A 16 -32.43 -32.99 -37.97
CA LEU A 16 -33.81 -33.20 -37.51
C LEU A 16 -34.36 -34.48 -38.15
N PRO A 17 -35.36 -35.10 -37.51
CA PRO A 17 -36.57 -35.46 -38.25
C PRO A 17 -37.84 -34.88 -37.61
N GLU A 18 -38.87 -34.71 -38.44
CA GLU A 18 -40.20 -34.21 -38.06
C GLU A 18 -40.97 -35.24 -37.22
N GLY A 19 -41.84 -34.76 -36.32
CA GLY A 19 -42.70 -35.58 -35.47
C GLY A 19 -43.92 -34.79 -35.00
N ASP A 20 -45.10 -35.37 -35.21
CA ASP A 20 -46.42 -34.73 -35.26
C ASP A 20 -46.86 -33.84 -34.08
N PHE A 21 -47.72 -32.88 -34.42
CA PHE A 21 -48.52 -32.10 -33.47
C PHE A 21 -49.51 -32.97 -32.70
N HIS A 22 -49.36 -33.04 -31.39
CA HIS A 22 -50.52 -33.11 -30.49
C HIS A 22 -50.47 -31.95 -29.49
N GLY A 23 -51.59 -31.25 -29.37
CA GLY A 23 -51.68 -30.03 -28.56
C GLY A 23 -51.79 -30.35 -27.08
N ASP A 24 -50.69 -30.25 -26.36
CA ASP A 24 -50.71 -29.97 -24.92
C ASP A 24 -50.59 -28.47 -24.68
N SER A 25 -51.33 -27.98 -23.68
CA SER A 25 -51.28 -26.60 -23.23
C SER A 25 -49.85 -26.20 -22.90
N CYS A 26 -49.34 -25.10 -23.47
CA CYS A 26 -48.09 -24.51 -22.99
C CYS A 26 -48.18 -24.32 -21.46
N PRO A 27 -47.33 -24.97 -20.66
CA PRO A 27 -47.12 -24.49 -19.30
C PRO A 27 -46.63 -23.06 -19.45
N SER A 28 -47.26 -22.13 -18.73
CA SER A 28 -46.79 -20.75 -18.65
C SER A 28 -45.30 -20.80 -18.39
N SER A 29 -44.48 -20.31 -19.33
CA SER A 29 -43.03 -20.41 -19.24
C SER A 29 -42.59 -19.63 -18.01
N SER A 30 -42.43 -20.34 -16.89
CA SER A 30 -41.98 -19.77 -15.63
C SER A 30 -40.57 -19.30 -15.89
N SER A 31 -40.44 -18.00 -16.17
CA SER A 31 -39.18 -17.35 -16.49
C SER A 31 -38.31 -17.44 -15.25
N THR A 32 -37.44 -18.46 -15.21
CA THR A 32 -36.56 -18.73 -14.08
C THR A 32 -35.63 -17.54 -13.90
N SER A 33 -35.85 -16.82 -12.80
CA SER A 33 -35.02 -15.69 -12.41
C SER A 33 -33.70 -16.21 -11.88
N ILE A 34 -32.62 -15.44 -12.07
CA ILE A 34 -31.36 -15.69 -11.36
C ILE A 34 -31.53 -15.59 -9.83
N LEU A 35 -32.59 -14.91 -9.36
CA LEU A 35 -32.96 -14.82 -7.96
C LEU A 35 -33.71 -16.07 -7.43
N ASP A 36 -34.10 -17.00 -8.30
CA ASP A 36 -34.71 -18.28 -7.91
C ASP A 36 -33.63 -19.33 -7.56
N LEU A 37 -32.34 -18.99 -7.73
CA LEU A 37 -31.22 -19.82 -7.33
C LEU A 37 -31.06 -19.84 -5.79
N PRO A 38 -30.62 -20.97 -5.18
CA PRO A 38 -30.23 -21.00 -3.78
C PRO A 38 -29.15 -19.97 -3.46
N ASP A 39 -29.22 -19.34 -2.29
CA ASP A 39 -28.33 -18.23 -1.91
C ASP A 39 -26.84 -18.55 -2.13
N LEU A 40 -26.39 -19.75 -1.73
CA LEU A 40 -24.99 -20.18 -1.90
C LEU A 40 -24.55 -20.27 -3.37
N ALA A 41 -25.45 -20.62 -4.29
CA ALA A 41 -25.14 -20.68 -5.71
C ALA A 41 -25.11 -19.27 -6.32
N LEU A 42 -26.01 -18.37 -5.88
CA LEU A 42 -26.00 -16.98 -6.30
C LEU A 42 -24.75 -16.25 -5.79
N ASP A 43 -24.37 -16.47 -4.53
CA ASP A 43 -23.16 -15.86 -3.93
C ASP A 43 -21.88 -16.41 -4.58
N ASP A 44 -21.78 -17.71 -4.90
CA ASP A 44 -20.65 -18.26 -5.66
C ASP A 44 -20.54 -17.62 -7.05
N ILE A 45 -21.65 -17.45 -7.77
CA ILE A 45 -21.69 -16.73 -9.06
C ILE A 45 -21.20 -15.29 -8.90
N LEU A 46 -21.75 -14.54 -7.94
CA LEU A 46 -21.39 -13.14 -7.71
C LEU A 46 -19.91 -12.99 -7.31
N SER A 47 -19.37 -13.89 -6.48
CA SER A 47 -17.97 -13.86 -6.04
C SER A 47 -16.93 -14.02 -7.15
N ARG A 48 -17.34 -14.55 -8.32
CA ARG A 48 -16.46 -14.78 -9.49
C ARG A 48 -16.50 -13.64 -10.51
N LEU A 49 -17.30 -12.60 -10.28
CA LEU A 49 -17.50 -11.51 -11.24
C LEU A 49 -16.49 -10.37 -11.06
N PRO A 50 -16.00 -9.77 -12.15
CA PRO A 50 -15.20 -8.54 -12.06
C PRO A 50 -16.06 -7.37 -11.59
N ALA A 51 -15.40 -6.35 -11.03
CA ALA A 51 -16.01 -5.16 -10.44
C ALA A 51 -17.08 -4.47 -11.32
N ASP A 52 -16.80 -4.27 -12.61
CA ASP A 52 -17.75 -3.65 -13.54
C ASP A 52 -19.00 -4.51 -13.76
N SER A 53 -18.90 -5.84 -13.70
CA SER A 53 -20.05 -6.76 -13.80
C SER A 53 -20.90 -6.76 -12.53
N LEU A 54 -20.28 -6.71 -11.35
CA LEU A 54 -20.99 -6.55 -10.07
C LEU A 54 -21.79 -5.24 -10.03
N LEU A 55 -21.22 -4.13 -10.50
CA LEU A 55 -21.96 -2.87 -10.63
C LEU A 55 -23.15 -2.98 -11.60
N ARG A 56 -22.95 -3.59 -12.78
CA ARG A 56 -24.01 -3.76 -13.78
C ARG A 56 -25.17 -4.58 -13.23
N LEU A 57 -24.89 -5.69 -12.52
CA LEU A 57 -25.92 -6.49 -11.86
C LEU A 57 -26.62 -5.72 -10.73
N GLY A 58 -25.90 -4.94 -9.94
CA GLY A 58 -26.49 -4.02 -8.95
C GLY A 58 -27.36 -2.90 -9.55
N GLY A 59 -27.29 -2.69 -10.87
CA GLY A 59 -28.21 -1.84 -11.63
C GLY A 59 -29.60 -2.46 -11.82
N VAL A 60 -29.67 -3.79 -12.01
CA VAL A 60 -30.85 -4.51 -12.54
C VAL A 60 -32.08 -4.44 -11.63
N CYS A 61 -31.93 -4.76 -10.34
CA CYS A 61 -33.03 -4.72 -9.38
C CYS A 61 -32.57 -4.38 -7.97
N GLN A 62 -33.50 -4.08 -7.06
CA GLN A 62 -33.17 -3.70 -5.68
C GLN A 62 -32.46 -4.82 -4.90
N GLU A 63 -32.82 -6.09 -5.12
CA GLU A 63 -32.24 -7.24 -4.43
C GLU A 63 -30.77 -7.44 -4.82
N LEU A 64 -30.48 -7.56 -6.12
CA LEU A 64 -29.11 -7.63 -6.64
C LEU A 64 -28.29 -6.40 -6.22
N ARG A 65 -28.91 -5.21 -6.11
CA ARG A 65 -28.24 -3.99 -5.63
C ARG A 65 -27.80 -4.07 -4.17
N GLN A 66 -28.52 -4.79 -3.31
CA GLN A 66 -28.06 -4.99 -1.93
C GLN A 66 -26.98 -6.09 -1.88
N ARG A 67 -27.21 -7.22 -2.57
CA ARG A 67 -26.24 -8.33 -2.61
C ARG A 67 -24.89 -7.90 -3.18
N CYS A 68 -24.85 -7.25 -4.34
CA CYS A 68 -23.60 -6.79 -4.98
C CYS A 68 -22.83 -5.72 -4.17
N LYS A 69 -23.40 -5.16 -3.10
CA LYS A 69 -22.70 -4.24 -2.17
C LYS A 69 -22.02 -4.95 -1.00
N SER A 70 -22.27 -6.24 -0.81
CA SER A 70 -21.70 -7.03 0.30
C SER A 70 -20.18 -7.05 0.23
N GLY A 71 -19.52 -6.69 1.34
CA GLY A 71 -18.07 -6.46 1.37
C GLY A 71 -17.23 -7.63 0.87
N HIS A 72 -17.65 -8.87 1.15
CA HIS A 72 -16.90 -10.08 0.79
C HIS A 72 -16.71 -10.27 -0.73
N PHE A 73 -17.61 -9.75 -1.57
CA PHE A 73 -17.40 -9.75 -3.04
C PHE A 73 -16.31 -8.78 -3.50
N TRP A 74 -15.97 -7.79 -2.67
CA TRP A 74 -14.99 -6.75 -2.97
C TRP A 74 -13.66 -6.98 -2.23
N GLU A 75 -13.59 -7.89 -1.25
CA GLU A 75 -12.36 -8.22 -0.53
C GLU A 75 -11.26 -8.76 -1.47
N SER A 76 -11.59 -9.74 -2.30
CA SER A 76 -10.66 -10.27 -3.33
C SER A 76 -10.31 -9.21 -4.37
N LEU A 77 -11.31 -8.53 -4.93
CA LEU A 77 -11.11 -7.50 -5.98
C LEU A 77 -10.22 -6.34 -5.51
N VAL A 78 -10.37 -5.89 -4.25
CA VAL A 78 -9.48 -4.88 -3.65
C VAL A 78 -8.10 -5.47 -3.42
N TYR A 79 -7.98 -6.68 -2.88
CA TYR A 79 -6.68 -7.28 -2.60
C TYR A 79 -5.87 -7.54 -3.88
N GLU A 80 -6.49 -8.13 -4.90
CA GLU A 80 -5.85 -8.53 -6.17
C GLU A 80 -5.38 -7.34 -7.00
N LYS A 81 -6.15 -6.24 -7.08
CA LYS A 81 -5.75 -5.05 -7.86
C LYS A 81 -4.96 -4.03 -7.04
N TRP A 82 -5.31 -3.85 -5.76
CA TRP A 82 -4.86 -2.70 -4.97
C TRP A 82 -4.02 -3.07 -3.74
N GLY A 83 -3.91 -4.36 -3.38
CA GLY A 83 -3.31 -4.81 -2.13
C GLY A 83 -1.84 -4.41 -1.94
N GLU A 84 -1.06 -4.36 -3.03
CA GLU A 84 0.38 -4.04 -3.01
C GLU A 84 0.68 -2.53 -2.87
N ILE A 85 -0.29 -1.67 -3.25
CA ILE A 85 -0.07 -0.21 -3.41
C ILE A 85 -0.97 0.60 -2.48
N ALA A 86 -2.28 0.33 -2.45
CA ALA A 86 -3.26 1.04 -1.63
C ALA A 86 -3.71 0.20 -0.42
N GLY A 87 -2.73 -0.19 0.40
CA GLY A 87 -2.93 -1.05 1.57
C GLY A 87 -3.70 -0.41 2.75
N PRO A 88 -3.69 -1.04 3.95
CA PRO A 88 -4.48 -0.62 5.10
C PRO A 88 -4.24 0.81 5.60
N GLY A 89 -3.09 1.42 5.27
CA GLY A 89 -2.82 2.83 5.53
C GLY A 89 -3.73 3.76 4.73
N ALA A 90 -3.77 3.56 3.41
CA ALA A 90 -4.59 4.33 2.48
C ALA A 90 -6.09 4.17 2.79
N TYR A 91 -6.53 2.94 3.11
CA TYR A 91 -7.91 2.70 3.53
C TYR A 91 -8.29 3.49 4.81
N ARG A 92 -7.40 3.54 5.82
CA ARG A 92 -7.63 4.34 7.04
C ARG A 92 -7.63 5.85 6.78
N GLU A 93 -6.84 6.33 5.81
CA GLU A 93 -6.83 7.73 5.39
C GLU A 93 -8.15 8.11 4.72
N TRP A 94 -8.66 7.26 3.82
CA TRP A 94 -9.97 7.43 3.19
C TRP A 94 -11.15 7.35 4.15
N CYS A 95 -11.17 6.41 5.09
CA CYS A 95 -12.20 6.34 6.14
C CYS A 95 -12.25 7.59 7.04
N ARG A 96 -11.22 8.45 7.01
CA ARG A 96 -11.14 9.72 7.76
C ARG A 96 -11.49 10.94 6.91
N ASN A 97 -11.73 10.80 5.60
CA ASN A 97 -11.93 11.94 4.72
C ASN A 97 -13.27 12.66 5.03
N PRO A 98 -13.26 13.97 5.38
CA PRO A 98 -14.46 14.68 5.81
C PRO A 98 -15.51 14.84 4.69
N VAL A 99 -15.13 14.65 3.42
CA VAL A 99 -16.06 14.60 2.29
C VAL A 99 -17.12 13.50 2.48
N LEU A 100 -16.77 12.38 3.12
CA LEU A 100 -17.71 11.29 3.46
C LEU A 100 -18.67 11.67 4.61
N GLU A 101 -18.29 12.63 5.46
CA GLU A 101 -19.14 13.11 6.57
C GLU A 101 -20.18 14.14 6.13
N SER A 102 -19.94 14.83 5.01
CA SER A 102 -20.77 15.94 4.51
C SER A 102 -21.96 15.55 3.59
N SER A 103 -22.30 14.27 3.45
CA SER A 103 -23.47 13.85 2.66
C SER A 103 -24.78 14.30 3.34
N PRO A 104 -25.61 15.16 2.71
CA PRO A 104 -26.72 15.82 3.38
C PRO A 104 -27.94 14.90 3.53
N ARG A 105 -27.99 14.12 4.62
CA ARG A 105 -29.23 13.45 5.03
C ARG A 105 -30.08 14.38 5.90
N LYS A 106 -31.19 14.82 5.30
CA LYS A 106 -32.35 15.48 5.91
C LYS A 106 -32.61 15.02 7.35
N GLY A 107 -32.92 15.98 8.23
CA GLY A 107 -33.73 15.73 9.42
C GLY A 107 -32.95 15.48 10.72
N ARG A 108 -32.32 16.53 11.25
CA ARG A 108 -32.33 16.76 12.71
C ARG A 108 -32.89 18.15 12.97
N THR A 109 -33.90 18.20 13.83
CA THR A 109 -34.68 19.39 14.17
C THR A 109 -33.81 20.44 14.84
N ALA A 110 -34.02 21.71 14.50
CA ALA A 110 -33.21 22.85 14.94
C ALA A 110 -33.42 23.26 16.42
N GLN A 111 -33.66 22.30 17.31
CA GLN A 111 -34.10 22.54 18.69
C GLN A 111 -33.12 22.04 19.76
N GLU A 112 -32.11 21.24 19.41
CA GLU A 112 -31.08 20.75 20.36
C GLU A 112 -29.83 21.66 20.48
N ILE A 113 -29.63 22.60 19.55
CA ILE A 113 -28.46 23.52 19.55
C ILE A 113 -28.65 24.69 20.53
N ALA A 114 -29.89 25.07 20.84
CA ALA A 114 -30.21 26.19 21.74
C ALA A 114 -29.96 25.90 23.23
N ALA A 115 -29.77 24.65 23.63
CA ALA A 115 -29.75 24.22 25.04
C ALA A 115 -28.36 24.17 25.70
N LYS A 116 -27.27 24.56 25.00
CA LYS A 116 -25.89 24.42 25.51
C LYS A 116 -25.09 25.71 25.69
N ASN A 117 -25.60 26.86 25.26
CA ASN A 117 -24.89 28.15 25.32
C ASN A 117 -25.52 29.14 26.32
N ALA A 118 -25.83 28.68 27.53
CA ALA A 118 -26.34 29.53 28.61
C ALA A 118 -25.78 29.11 29.97
N CYS A 119 -24.58 29.61 30.31
CA CYS A 119 -24.21 30.17 31.62
C CYS A 119 -22.68 30.34 31.72
N GLU A 120 -22.19 31.57 31.59
CA GLU A 120 -20.82 31.93 31.95
C GLU A 120 -20.78 32.61 33.33
N ARG A 121 -20.44 31.83 34.39
CA ARG A 121 -19.67 32.25 35.58
C ARG A 121 -20.25 33.36 36.52
N PRO A 122 -19.62 33.67 37.69
CA PRO A 122 -18.64 32.92 38.49
C PRO A 122 -19.02 32.76 40.00
N ASN A 123 -18.13 32.09 40.77
CA ASN A 123 -17.58 32.51 42.10
C ASN A 123 -17.60 31.43 43.22
N CYS A 124 -16.68 31.56 44.20
CA CYS A 124 -16.49 30.72 45.42
C CYS A 124 -15.98 29.28 45.13
N GLY A 125 -14.87 28.78 45.72
CA GLY A 125 -14.86 28.09 47.03
C GLY A 125 -15.11 26.55 46.90
N TRP A 126 -14.44 25.63 47.60
CA TRP A 126 -13.34 25.73 48.57
C TRP A 126 -12.58 24.37 48.76
N LYS A 127 -11.46 24.41 49.53
CA LYS A 127 -10.73 23.36 50.31
C LYS A 127 -11.42 21.96 50.48
N LEU A 128 -10.79 20.76 50.63
CA LEU A 128 -9.41 20.23 50.79
C LEU A 128 -9.44 18.65 50.76
N LEU A 129 -8.31 17.97 50.42
CA LEU A 129 -7.73 16.70 50.98
C LEU A 129 -8.53 15.35 51.03
N TRP A 130 -8.10 14.27 50.31
CA TRP A 130 -7.23 13.09 50.70
C TRP A 130 -8.05 11.74 50.60
N PRO A 131 -7.54 10.49 50.84
CA PRO A 131 -6.98 9.61 49.79
C PRO A 131 -7.45 8.10 49.79
N SER A 132 -6.88 7.33 48.85
CA SER A 132 -6.53 5.88 48.83
C SER A 132 -7.07 4.86 49.87
N ILE A 133 -7.68 3.76 49.38
CA ILE A 133 -7.53 2.39 49.94
C ILE A 133 -7.36 1.33 48.82
N ALA A 134 -6.50 0.35 49.12
CA ALA A 134 -6.21 -0.97 48.50
C ALA A 134 -7.43 -1.84 48.05
N ALA A 135 -7.30 -3.00 47.38
CA ALA A 135 -6.28 -3.62 46.51
C ALA A 135 -6.83 -4.95 45.92
N ALA A 136 -6.03 -5.63 45.09
CA ALA A 136 -6.06 -7.07 44.78
C ALA A 136 -7.28 -7.67 44.02
N CYS A 137 -7.03 -7.97 42.74
CA CYS A 137 -7.46 -9.22 42.09
C CYS A 137 -6.38 -9.63 41.07
N LEU A 138 -5.59 -10.67 41.39
CA LEU A 138 -4.57 -11.25 40.51
C LEU A 138 -5.02 -12.65 40.06
N TRP A 139 -5.20 -12.87 38.75
CA TRP A 139 -4.64 -14.00 37.99
C TRP A 139 -4.92 -13.81 36.47
N PRO A 140 -4.07 -14.28 35.53
CA PRO A 140 -4.12 -13.88 34.13
C PRO A 140 -4.70 -14.95 33.19
N LEU A 141 -5.01 -14.54 31.95
CA LEU A 141 -5.03 -15.41 30.76
C LEU A 141 -4.74 -14.55 29.51
N SER A 142 -3.45 -14.41 29.18
CA SER A 142 -3.00 -14.00 27.85
C SER A 142 -3.17 -15.15 26.85
N VAL A 143 -3.30 -14.81 25.56
CA VAL A 143 -3.50 -15.74 24.41
C VAL A 143 -4.88 -16.43 24.35
N ALA A 144 -5.86 -15.74 23.73
CA ALA A 144 -6.99 -16.37 23.00
C ALA A 144 -7.97 -15.39 22.30
N ARG A 145 -7.95 -14.07 22.58
CA ARG A 145 -9.13 -13.20 22.32
C ARG A 145 -8.99 -12.02 21.34
N GLU A 146 -7.81 -11.80 20.74
CA GLU A 146 -7.61 -10.70 19.77
C GLU A 146 -8.30 -10.92 18.42
N ARG A 147 -8.76 -12.14 18.11
CA ARG A 147 -9.35 -12.48 16.80
C ARG A 147 -10.87 -12.25 16.66
N LEU A 148 -11.61 -11.78 17.67
CA LEU A 148 -13.09 -11.73 17.56
C LEU A 148 -13.84 -10.56 18.23
N MET A 149 -13.18 -9.58 18.86
CA MET A 149 -13.88 -8.46 19.53
C MET A 149 -13.59 -7.05 18.98
N ALA A 150 -12.92 -6.94 17.83
CA ALA A 150 -13.02 -5.74 16.99
C ALA A 150 -14.33 -5.71 16.15
N LEU A 151 -15.04 -6.84 16.03
CA LEU A 151 -16.27 -7.01 15.26
C LEU A 151 -17.54 -6.41 15.92
N ARG A 152 -17.39 -5.45 16.84
CA ARG A 152 -18.52 -4.80 17.54
C ARG A 152 -18.30 -3.31 17.82
N SER A 153 -18.17 -2.51 16.76
CA SER A 153 -18.31 -1.04 16.86
C SER A 153 -18.89 -0.41 15.58
N LYS A 154 -20.22 -0.25 15.57
CA LYS A 154 -21.07 0.37 14.53
C LYS A 154 -21.10 -0.40 13.20
N ALA A 155 -22.29 -0.48 12.60
CA ALA A 155 -22.44 -0.91 11.21
C ALA A 155 -21.66 0.07 10.30
N PRO A 156 -21.02 -0.39 9.21
CA PRO A 156 -20.39 0.49 8.24
C PRO A 156 -21.42 1.53 7.76
N ARG A 157 -21.03 2.81 7.70
CA ARG A 157 -21.90 3.81 7.04
C ARG A 157 -22.01 3.41 5.55
N PRO A 158 -23.07 3.81 4.83
CA PRO A 158 -23.18 3.49 3.39
C PRO A 158 -22.03 3.99 2.51
N SER A 159 -21.23 4.93 3.04
CA SER A 159 -19.98 5.46 2.49
C SER A 159 -18.75 4.56 2.72
N ASP A 160 -18.76 3.68 3.73
CA ASP A 160 -17.58 3.02 4.29
C ASP A 160 -17.50 1.53 3.87
N SER A 161 -17.98 1.22 2.67
CA SER A 161 -17.96 -0.14 2.11
C SER A 161 -16.71 -0.38 1.27
N LEU A 162 -16.22 -1.62 1.22
CA LEU A 162 -15.10 -2.01 0.34
C LEU A 162 -15.40 -1.75 -1.14
N MET A 163 -16.68 -1.83 -1.54
CA MET A 163 -17.14 -1.36 -2.85
C MET A 163 -16.84 0.14 -3.05
N ALA A 164 -17.25 1.01 -2.11
CA ALA A 164 -17.01 2.45 -2.21
C ALA A 164 -15.50 2.79 -2.19
N TRP A 165 -14.70 2.03 -1.43
CA TRP A 165 -13.25 2.13 -1.44
C TRP A 165 -12.64 1.78 -2.80
N TYR A 166 -13.01 0.61 -3.36
CA TYR A 166 -12.58 0.18 -4.69
C TYR A 166 -12.91 1.25 -5.73
N TRP A 167 -14.13 1.80 -5.71
CA TRP A 167 -14.52 2.85 -6.66
C TRP A 167 -13.81 4.19 -6.47
N ALA A 168 -13.44 4.57 -5.25
CA ALA A 168 -12.65 5.78 -5.00
C ALA A 168 -11.25 5.70 -5.63
N LEU A 169 -10.62 4.52 -5.57
CA LEU A 169 -9.36 4.21 -6.26
C LEU A 169 -9.56 4.14 -7.79
N GLU A 170 -10.49 3.29 -8.24
CA GLU A 170 -10.75 2.96 -9.64
C GLU A 170 -11.17 4.16 -10.50
N THR A 171 -11.77 5.19 -9.89
CA THR A 171 -12.15 6.45 -10.56
C THR A 171 -11.09 7.55 -10.49
N GLY A 172 -9.97 7.34 -9.79
CA GLY A 172 -8.95 8.37 -9.56
C GLY A 172 -9.38 9.52 -8.65
N ASN A 173 -10.58 9.47 -8.07
CA ASN A 173 -11.12 10.49 -7.16
C ASN A 173 -10.37 10.55 -5.83
N LEU A 174 -9.66 9.49 -5.47
CA LEU A 174 -8.76 9.46 -4.32
C LEU A 174 -7.34 9.85 -4.71
N TRP A 175 -6.73 10.68 -3.85
CA TRP A 175 -5.28 10.77 -3.69
C TRP A 175 -4.88 10.00 -2.42
N PHE A 176 -3.90 9.12 -2.50
CA PHE A 176 -3.43 8.32 -1.37
C PHE A 176 -1.90 8.23 -1.34
N ARG A 177 -1.31 8.03 -0.17
CA ARG A 177 0.15 7.97 -0.01
C ARG A 177 0.74 6.69 -0.59
N GLY A 178 1.78 6.85 -1.40
CA GLY A 178 2.65 5.77 -1.87
C GLY A 178 4.07 6.27 -2.09
N GLN A 179 4.89 5.49 -2.78
CA GLN A 179 6.18 5.93 -3.27
C GLN A 179 6.32 5.67 -4.78
N VAL A 180 7.05 6.55 -5.46
CA VAL A 180 7.38 6.45 -6.89
C VAL A 180 8.87 6.19 -7.06
N PHE A 181 9.20 5.14 -7.81
CA PHE A 181 10.56 4.82 -8.23
C PHE A 181 11.01 5.66 -9.43
N ASN A 182 12.30 5.98 -9.47
CA ASN A 182 12.95 6.69 -10.58
C ASN A 182 12.15 7.94 -11.00
N ARG A 183 11.84 8.82 -10.03
CA ARG A 183 11.16 10.12 -10.28
C ARG A 183 11.75 10.81 -11.50
N GLU A 184 10.89 11.47 -12.29
CA GLU A 184 11.30 12.15 -13.54
C GLU A 184 12.02 11.17 -14.50
N ASN A 185 11.47 9.96 -14.63
CA ASN A 185 11.99 8.84 -15.45
C ASN A 185 13.46 8.46 -15.19
N GLY A 186 13.99 8.73 -13.99
CA GLY A 186 15.32 8.26 -13.58
C GLY A 186 16.48 8.97 -14.29
N HIS A 187 16.32 10.24 -14.66
CA HIS A 187 17.46 11.10 -15.02
C HIS A 187 18.60 10.95 -14.01
N VAL A 188 19.86 11.01 -14.47
CA VAL A 188 21.09 10.50 -13.81
C VAL A 188 21.20 10.68 -12.28
N GLY A 189 20.69 11.77 -11.69
CA GLY A 189 20.70 11.98 -10.23
C GLY A 189 19.63 11.22 -9.43
N PHE A 190 18.57 10.73 -10.08
CA PHE A 190 17.43 10.02 -9.50
C PHE A 190 17.40 8.52 -9.84
N LEU A 191 18.45 8.02 -10.48
CA LEU A 191 18.51 6.61 -10.87
C LEU A 191 18.60 5.70 -9.64
N LEU A 192 17.70 4.72 -9.60
CA LEU A 192 17.48 3.81 -8.47
C LEU A 192 17.19 4.56 -7.16
N SER A 193 16.35 5.59 -7.28
CA SER A 193 15.76 6.31 -6.15
C SER A 193 14.26 6.04 -6.03
N CYS A 194 13.70 6.25 -4.85
CA CYS A 194 12.27 6.13 -4.56
C CYS A 194 11.82 7.28 -3.65
N TYR A 195 10.70 7.94 -3.97
CA TYR A 195 10.22 9.14 -3.27
C TYR A 195 8.77 9.00 -2.81
N ASP A 196 8.48 9.50 -1.61
CA ASP A 196 7.11 9.68 -1.12
C ASP A 196 6.33 10.63 -2.04
N ALA A 197 5.14 10.19 -2.45
CA ALA A 197 4.19 10.96 -3.25
C ALA A 197 2.75 10.62 -2.86
N GLU A 198 1.81 11.46 -3.27
CA GLU A 198 0.40 11.08 -3.29
C GLU A 198 0.02 10.64 -4.72
N LEU A 199 -0.62 9.49 -4.84
CA LEU A 199 -0.96 8.82 -6.09
C LEU A 199 -2.47 8.91 -6.37
N SER A 200 -2.82 9.10 -7.65
CA SER A 200 -4.18 9.03 -8.19
C SER A 200 -4.17 8.19 -9.46
N TYR A 201 -5.03 7.18 -9.55
CA TYR A 201 -5.11 6.28 -10.70
C TYR A 201 -5.86 6.90 -11.88
N VAL A 202 -5.47 6.55 -13.11
CA VAL A 202 -6.09 6.98 -14.36
C VAL A 202 -6.52 5.76 -15.16
N ARG A 203 -7.80 5.40 -15.02
CA ARG A 203 -8.42 4.22 -15.65
C ARG A 203 -8.30 4.15 -17.17
N SER A 204 -8.19 5.28 -17.87
CA SER A 204 -8.12 5.32 -19.35
C SER A 204 -6.77 4.89 -19.92
N SER A 205 -5.70 5.05 -19.15
CA SER A 205 -4.31 4.74 -19.52
C SER A 205 -3.73 3.58 -18.71
N ASP A 206 -4.49 3.07 -17.73
CA ASP A 206 -4.05 2.11 -16.71
C ASP A 206 -2.74 2.53 -16.00
N SER A 207 -2.63 3.83 -15.73
CA SER A 207 -1.44 4.47 -15.15
C SER A 207 -1.78 5.29 -13.91
N PHE A 208 -0.76 5.76 -13.20
CA PHE A 208 -0.87 6.67 -12.07
C PHE A 208 -0.39 8.07 -12.42
N ARG A 209 -0.95 9.04 -11.69
CA ARG A 209 -0.38 10.37 -11.54
C ARG A 209 0.13 10.51 -10.12
N ALA A 210 1.34 11.03 -9.97
CA ALA A 210 1.91 11.39 -8.69
C ALA A 210 1.90 12.91 -8.53
N ARG A 211 1.58 13.37 -7.33
CA ARG A 211 1.90 14.71 -6.86
C ARG A 211 2.95 14.60 -5.77
N TYR A 212 4.11 15.21 -5.99
CA TYR A 212 5.16 15.27 -4.98
C TYR A 212 4.88 16.47 -4.06
N PRO A 213 5.07 16.34 -2.73
CA PRO A 213 4.88 17.46 -1.82
C PRO A 213 5.77 18.66 -2.24
N PRO A 214 5.30 19.91 -2.09
CA PRO A 214 6.13 21.08 -2.40
C PRO A 214 7.34 21.17 -1.47
N HIS A 215 8.44 21.74 -1.95
CA HIS A 215 9.71 21.84 -1.20
C HIS A 215 10.21 23.28 -1.21
N GLY A 216 10.16 23.95 -0.05
CA GLY A 216 10.49 25.37 0.07
C GLY A 216 9.70 26.22 -0.94
N PRO A 217 10.37 27.04 -1.78
CA PRO A 217 9.72 27.88 -2.78
C PRO A 217 9.34 27.14 -4.08
N ARG A 218 9.61 25.83 -4.21
CA ARG A 218 9.34 25.08 -5.45
C ARG A 218 7.85 24.78 -5.59
N ALA A 219 7.33 24.97 -6.80
CA ALA A 219 5.97 24.60 -7.17
C ALA A 219 5.71 23.10 -6.97
N LEU A 220 4.43 22.75 -6.84
CA LEU A 220 3.96 21.36 -6.85
C LEU A 220 4.43 20.68 -8.14
N VAL A 221 5.11 19.54 -8.02
CA VAL A 221 5.52 18.74 -9.18
C VAL A 221 4.51 17.62 -9.38
N MET A 222 3.94 17.57 -10.58
CA MET A 222 3.11 16.49 -11.06
C MET A 222 3.93 15.60 -12.00
N GLU A 223 3.77 14.29 -11.89
CA GLU A 223 4.27 13.32 -12.87
C GLU A 223 3.10 12.43 -13.28
N ASP A 224 2.78 12.42 -14.57
CA ASP A 224 1.70 11.63 -15.16
C ASP A 224 2.27 10.35 -15.81
N ASP A 225 1.39 9.42 -16.23
CA ASP A 225 1.74 8.19 -16.94
C ASP A 225 2.75 7.25 -16.24
N ILE A 226 2.70 7.23 -14.91
CA ILE A 226 3.52 6.34 -14.08
C ILE A 226 2.93 4.93 -14.13
N SER A 227 3.72 3.94 -14.54
CA SER A 227 3.29 2.54 -14.63
C SER A 227 3.22 1.84 -13.26
N TRP A 228 2.49 0.73 -13.19
CA TRP A 228 2.32 -0.06 -11.96
C TRP A 228 3.65 -0.54 -11.37
N GLU A 229 4.66 -0.85 -12.19
CA GLU A 229 5.97 -1.31 -11.73
C GLU A 229 6.82 -0.20 -11.09
N ARG A 230 6.44 1.07 -11.30
CA ARG A 230 7.13 2.26 -10.76
C ARG A 230 6.50 2.77 -9.45
N VAL A 231 5.46 2.13 -8.92
CA VAL A 231 4.82 2.53 -7.66
C VAL A 231 4.88 1.42 -6.61
N ARG A 232 4.89 1.81 -5.32
CA ARG A 232 4.68 0.89 -4.20
C ARG A 232 3.97 1.56 -3.03
N ALA A 233 3.40 0.77 -2.11
CA ALA A 233 3.09 1.25 -0.77
C ALA A 233 4.39 1.67 -0.05
N SER A 234 4.31 2.68 0.84
CA SER A 234 5.50 3.05 1.63
C SER A 234 5.88 1.92 2.61
N PRO A 235 7.12 1.42 2.58
CA PRO A 235 7.56 0.29 3.41
C PRO A 235 7.74 0.67 4.88
N VAL A 236 7.83 1.96 5.18
CA VAL A 236 8.01 2.50 6.54
C VAL A 236 6.94 3.53 6.86
N GLN A 237 6.70 3.78 8.15
CA GLN A 237 5.79 4.83 8.61
C GLN A 237 6.53 6.13 8.98
N THR A 238 7.86 6.18 8.80
CA THR A 238 8.69 7.37 9.00
C THR A 238 8.27 8.48 8.04
N PRO A 239 7.93 9.70 8.51
CA PRO A 239 7.64 10.83 7.63
C PRO A 239 8.82 11.21 6.74
N ALA A 240 8.54 11.72 5.55
CA ALA A 240 9.54 12.02 4.52
C ALA A 240 10.67 13.00 4.96
N HIS A 241 10.45 13.85 5.97
CA HIS A 241 11.49 14.77 6.48
C HIS A 241 12.26 14.23 7.70
N ASP A 242 11.83 13.09 8.25
CA ASP A 242 12.40 12.51 9.46
C ASP A 242 13.43 11.42 9.09
N LEU A 243 14.55 11.40 9.83
CA LEU A 243 15.56 10.38 9.66
C LEU A 243 15.00 9.03 10.15
N HIS A 244 15.11 8.00 9.32
CA HIS A 244 14.72 6.64 9.67
C HIS A 244 15.72 6.03 10.65
N THR A 245 15.20 5.49 11.76
CA THR A 245 16.01 4.79 12.76
C THR A 245 16.43 3.41 12.25
N SER A 246 17.66 3.31 11.74
CA SER A 246 18.27 2.09 11.21
C SER A 246 18.38 0.97 12.27
N ASP A 247 17.52 -0.05 12.20
CA ASP A 247 17.54 -1.21 13.12
C ASP A 247 18.56 -2.30 12.71
N CYS A 248 19.03 -2.26 11.46
CA CYS A 248 19.71 -3.36 10.80
C CYS A 248 21.25 -3.27 10.76
N LEU A 249 21.86 -2.16 11.21
CA LEU A 249 23.30 -1.90 11.03
C LEU A 249 24.20 -3.00 11.62
N ALA A 250 23.79 -3.59 12.74
CA ALA A 250 24.50 -4.69 13.39
C ALA A 250 24.40 -6.04 12.65
N GLU A 251 23.47 -6.21 11.72
CA GLU A 251 23.30 -7.45 10.92
C GLU A 251 23.74 -7.34 9.45
N LEU A 252 24.17 -6.16 9.00
CA LEU A 252 24.66 -5.95 7.63
C LEU A 252 25.90 -6.82 7.33
N ARG A 253 25.86 -7.48 6.17
CA ARG A 253 26.86 -8.38 5.60
C ARG A 253 27.11 -8.01 4.13
N PRO A 254 28.34 -8.17 3.59
CA PRO A 254 28.57 -8.05 2.16
C PRO A 254 27.58 -8.90 1.33
N GLY A 255 27.00 -8.29 0.30
CA GLY A 255 25.92 -8.86 -0.51
C GLY A 255 24.50 -8.57 -0.01
N ASP A 256 24.31 -8.00 1.18
CA ASP A 256 22.99 -7.53 1.61
C ASP A 256 22.51 -6.35 0.75
N HIS A 257 21.23 -6.36 0.38
CA HIS A 257 20.58 -5.27 -0.35
C HIS A 257 19.98 -4.26 0.62
N ILE A 258 20.09 -2.97 0.31
CA ILE A 258 19.72 -1.88 1.23
C ILE A 258 19.04 -0.73 0.49
N GLU A 259 18.29 0.06 1.25
CA GLU A 259 17.86 1.41 0.90
C GLU A 259 18.46 2.41 1.88
N VAL A 260 18.94 3.53 1.36
CA VAL A 260 19.57 4.62 2.12
C VAL A 260 18.81 5.92 1.87
N GLN A 261 18.34 6.55 2.93
CA GLN A 261 17.78 7.90 2.87
C GLN A 261 18.87 8.90 2.45
N TRP A 262 18.58 9.74 1.46
CA TRP A 262 19.39 10.91 1.10
C TRP A 262 18.50 12.14 0.81
N ARG A 263 18.99 13.33 1.14
CA ARG A 263 18.35 14.62 0.81
C ARG A 263 19.38 15.68 0.44
N ARG A 264 19.04 16.60 -0.47
CA ARG A 264 19.97 17.64 -0.94
C ARG A 264 20.27 18.71 0.10
N THR A 265 19.27 19.17 0.84
CA THR A 265 19.42 20.09 1.99
C THR A 265 18.41 19.68 3.06
N LYS A 266 18.51 20.25 4.26
CA LYS A 266 17.59 19.94 5.37
C LYS A 266 16.15 20.41 5.14
N GLU A 267 15.90 21.24 4.13
CA GLU A 267 14.57 21.67 3.69
C GLU A 267 13.88 20.67 2.77
N PHE A 268 14.64 19.74 2.16
CA PHE A 268 14.08 18.68 1.33
C PHE A 268 13.76 17.44 2.17
N PRO A 269 12.71 16.67 1.80
CA PRO A 269 12.54 15.33 2.33
C PRO A 269 13.65 14.41 1.82
N TYR A 270 13.82 13.28 2.51
CA TYR A 270 14.60 12.17 2.03
C TYR A 270 13.87 11.44 0.90
N GLY A 271 14.61 11.12 -0.16
CA GLY A 271 14.31 9.96 -1.00
C GLY A 271 15.10 8.75 -0.51
N TRP A 272 14.81 7.57 -1.05
CA TRP A 272 15.49 6.32 -0.76
C TRP A 272 16.30 5.84 -1.96
N TRP A 273 17.62 5.66 -1.82
CA TRP A 273 18.48 5.12 -2.86
C TRP A 273 18.81 3.66 -2.59
N TYR A 274 18.65 2.83 -3.61
CA TYR A 274 19.05 1.43 -3.57
C TYR A 274 20.57 1.29 -3.68
N GLY A 275 21.12 0.39 -2.87
CA GLY A 275 22.51 -0.03 -2.91
C GLY A 275 22.68 -1.45 -2.37
N ILE A 276 23.93 -1.89 -2.35
CA ILE A 276 24.33 -3.16 -1.73
C ILE A 276 25.45 -2.93 -0.72
N VAL A 277 25.55 -3.79 0.28
CA VAL A 277 26.70 -3.81 1.18
C VAL A 277 27.88 -4.46 0.47
N GLY A 278 28.99 -3.73 0.38
CA GLY A 278 30.24 -4.20 -0.20
C GLY A 278 31.21 -4.77 0.82
N HIS A 279 32.28 -5.38 0.31
CA HIS A 279 33.46 -5.71 1.10
C HIS A 279 34.34 -4.46 1.33
N SER A 280 35.20 -4.51 2.34
CA SER A 280 36.29 -3.55 2.51
C SER A 280 37.37 -3.72 1.43
N ASP A 281 38.18 -2.69 1.22
CA ASP A 281 39.32 -2.75 0.28
C ASP A 281 40.39 -3.76 0.73
N SER A 282 40.62 -3.86 2.04
CA SER A 282 41.47 -4.88 2.65
C SER A 282 40.99 -6.31 2.37
N CYS A 283 39.68 -6.54 2.27
CA CYS A 283 39.10 -7.84 1.93
C CYS A 283 39.15 -8.12 0.41
N SER A 284 39.07 -7.08 -0.42
CA SER A 284 39.06 -7.22 -1.89
C SER A 284 40.42 -7.66 -2.45
N ASN A 285 41.50 -7.31 -1.74
CA ASN A 285 42.89 -7.68 -2.08
C ASN A 285 43.33 -9.05 -1.53
N ALA A 286 42.48 -9.75 -0.77
CA ALA A 286 42.75 -11.10 -0.26
C ALA A 286 42.48 -12.15 -1.35
N GLY A 287 43.50 -12.42 -2.17
CA GLY A 287 43.40 -13.14 -3.44
C GLY A 287 42.81 -14.56 -3.39
N ASN A 288 42.28 -14.98 -4.55
CA ASN A 288 41.80 -16.33 -4.90
C ASN A 288 40.62 -16.90 -4.09
N ASN A 289 39.39 -16.59 -4.54
CA ASN A 289 38.15 -17.41 -4.53
C ASN A 289 37.66 -18.16 -3.27
N SER A 290 38.38 -18.18 -2.15
CA SER A 290 37.97 -18.83 -0.88
C SER A 290 37.59 -17.82 0.22
N SER A 291 37.96 -16.54 0.04
CA SER A 291 37.82 -15.47 1.04
C SER A 291 36.45 -14.79 1.08
N ARG A 292 35.68 -14.76 -0.02
CA ARG A 292 34.34 -14.11 -0.07
C ARG A 292 33.34 -14.71 0.93
N GLN A 293 33.43 -16.01 1.19
CA GLN A 293 32.56 -16.73 2.14
C GLN A 293 33.06 -16.65 3.60
N HIS A 294 34.30 -16.23 3.83
CA HIS A 294 34.97 -16.22 5.14
C HIS A 294 35.58 -14.85 5.49
N CYS A 295 34.95 -13.76 5.01
CA CYS A 295 35.41 -12.41 5.30
C CYS A 295 34.99 -11.94 6.70
N SER A 296 35.89 -11.23 7.39
CA SER A 296 35.61 -10.63 8.71
C SER A 296 34.87 -9.28 8.62
N CYS A 297 34.41 -8.85 7.44
CA CYS A 297 33.75 -7.55 7.23
C CYS A 297 32.48 -7.37 8.09
N GLN A 298 31.80 -8.45 8.49
CA GLN A 298 30.66 -8.39 9.41
C GLN A 298 31.07 -8.19 10.89
N SER A 299 32.36 -8.32 11.21
CA SER A 299 32.92 -8.04 12.53
C SER A 299 33.59 -6.66 12.60
N ASP A 300 33.79 -5.99 11.46
CA ASP A 300 34.27 -4.61 11.38
C ASP A 300 33.17 -3.64 11.84
N ASN A 301 33.55 -2.52 12.44
CA ASN A 301 32.62 -1.41 12.69
C ASN A 301 32.29 -0.66 11.40
N THR A 302 33.21 -0.65 10.42
CA THR A 302 33.05 0.03 9.15
C THR A 302 32.28 -0.85 8.16
N VAL A 303 31.12 -0.38 7.69
CA VAL A 303 30.38 -1.00 6.58
C VAL A 303 30.51 -0.15 5.34
N TRP A 304 30.77 -0.80 4.21
CA TRP A 304 30.85 -0.15 2.91
C TRP A 304 29.52 -0.27 2.19
N LEU A 305 28.85 0.84 1.95
CA LEU A 305 27.67 0.92 1.08
C LEU A 305 28.16 1.13 -0.36
N VAL A 306 27.61 0.39 -1.31
CA VAL A 306 28.02 0.40 -2.71
C VAL A 306 26.81 0.66 -3.60
N PHE A 307 26.92 1.70 -4.42
CA PHE A 307 25.88 2.17 -5.33
C PHE A 307 26.34 1.93 -6.76
N ASN A 308 25.97 0.75 -7.29
CA ASN A 308 26.51 0.29 -8.56
C ASN A 308 26.07 1.12 -9.78
N GLN A 309 24.98 1.90 -9.66
CA GLN A 309 24.49 2.85 -10.66
C GLN A 309 25.44 4.02 -10.96
N PHE A 310 26.40 4.31 -10.08
CA PHE A 310 27.42 5.34 -10.33
C PHE A 310 28.67 4.75 -10.98
N THR A 311 29.42 5.58 -11.72
CA THR A 311 30.72 5.23 -12.29
C THR A 311 31.81 5.09 -11.22
N SER A 312 32.88 4.34 -11.49
CA SER A 312 33.94 4.05 -10.50
C SER A 312 34.68 5.28 -9.97
N GLY A 313 34.71 6.38 -10.74
CA GLY A 313 35.28 7.67 -10.30
C GLY A 313 34.32 8.54 -9.47
N SER A 314 33.06 8.13 -9.30
CA SER A 314 32.09 8.88 -8.49
C SER A 314 32.35 8.65 -7.00
N ARG A 315 32.42 9.74 -6.23
CA ARG A 315 32.42 9.71 -4.76
C ARG A 315 31.22 8.99 -4.15
N TRP A 316 30.10 8.89 -4.89
CA TRP A 316 28.90 8.21 -4.45
C TRP A 316 28.90 6.71 -4.79
N LYS A 317 29.90 6.20 -5.51
CA LYS A 317 30.03 4.76 -5.80
C LYS A 317 30.13 3.95 -4.50
N ARG A 318 30.89 4.45 -3.52
CA ARG A 318 31.19 3.75 -2.27
C ARG A 318 31.26 4.73 -1.09
N THR A 319 30.52 4.44 -0.04
CA THR A 319 30.43 5.26 1.17
C THR A 319 30.65 4.39 2.40
N PRO A 320 31.62 4.68 3.29
CA PRO A 320 31.76 3.99 4.57
C PRO A 320 30.76 4.55 5.59
N ILE A 321 30.27 3.69 6.49
CA ILE A 321 29.47 4.07 7.68
C ILE A 321 29.97 3.32 8.91
N ASP A 322 29.74 3.87 10.11
CA ASP A 322 30.03 3.19 11.39
C ASP A 322 28.78 2.51 11.98
N ARG A 323 28.77 1.18 12.05
CA ARG A 323 27.59 0.39 12.48
C ARG A 323 27.09 0.68 13.90
N VAL A 324 27.92 1.25 14.75
CA VAL A 324 27.64 1.46 16.19
C VAL A 324 27.10 2.86 16.44
N SER A 325 27.54 3.84 15.65
CA SER A 325 27.35 5.27 15.94
C SER A 325 26.86 6.11 14.76
N HIS A 326 26.58 5.51 13.60
CA HIS A 326 26.06 6.19 12.40
C HIS A 326 24.80 7.02 12.69
N ARG A 327 24.74 8.18 12.06
CA ARG A 327 23.71 9.23 12.16
C ARG A 327 23.51 9.83 10.77
N GLU A 328 22.71 10.89 10.67
CA GLU A 328 22.77 11.74 9.47
C GLU A 328 24.19 12.29 9.29
N GLU A 329 24.81 11.96 8.17
CA GLU A 329 26.12 12.42 7.71
C GLU A 329 25.97 13.24 6.43
N GLY A 330 26.96 14.08 6.10
CA GLY A 330 26.95 14.92 4.90
C GLY A 330 26.96 16.43 5.19
N ASN A 331 26.72 17.23 4.15
CA ASN A 331 26.84 18.69 4.19
C ASN A 331 25.97 19.35 3.09
N GLU A 332 25.91 20.68 3.04
CA GLU A 332 25.04 21.40 2.08
C GLU A 332 25.49 21.31 0.61
N THR A 333 26.77 21.03 0.35
CA THR A 333 27.31 20.83 -1.01
C THR A 333 26.90 19.47 -1.57
N ASP A 334 26.94 18.46 -0.71
CA ASP A 334 26.85 17.04 -1.08
C ASP A 334 25.47 16.43 -0.79
N GLY A 335 24.65 17.12 0.00
CA GLY A 335 23.49 16.53 0.64
C GLY A 335 23.85 15.71 1.88
N TYR A 336 22.79 15.16 2.48
CA TYR A 336 22.82 14.42 3.72
C TYR A 336 22.23 13.04 3.54
N TYR A 337 22.79 12.03 4.20
CA TYR A 337 22.32 10.64 4.18
C TYR A 337 22.40 10.01 5.59
N GLY A 338 21.65 8.92 5.82
CA GLY A 338 21.97 8.04 6.96
C GLY A 338 20.87 7.12 7.51
N GLY A 339 19.61 7.32 7.14
CA GLY A 339 18.56 6.36 7.46
C GLY A 339 18.72 5.13 6.56
N ILE A 340 18.95 3.95 7.14
CA ILE A 340 19.30 2.73 6.38
C ILE A 340 18.35 1.60 6.72
N ARG A 341 17.78 1.02 5.66
CA ARG A 341 16.85 -0.12 5.72
C ARG A 341 17.45 -1.29 4.96
N LYS A 342 17.55 -2.46 5.60
CA LYS A 342 17.90 -3.71 4.93
C LYS A 342 16.68 -4.26 4.19
N LEU A 343 16.85 -4.58 2.91
CA LEU A 343 15.86 -5.31 2.12
C LEU A 343 15.93 -6.79 2.47
N ARG A 344 14.82 -7.35 2.93
CA ARG A 344 14.73 -8.74 3.39
C ARG A 344 13.84 -9.60 2.48
N SER A 345 12.87 -9.01 1.78
CA SER A 345 12.07 -9.74 0.79
C SER A 345 12.78 -9.82 -0.57
N LYS A 346 12.68 -10.98 -1.21
CA LYS A 346 13.10 -11.15 -2.62
C LYS A 346 12.28 -10.27 -3.55
N ASP A 347 11.01 -10.05 -3.24
CA ASP A 347 10.12 -9.25 -4.11
C ASP A 347 10.55 -7.77 -4.13
N GLU A 348 11.01 -7.25 -2.98
CA GLU A 348 11.59 -5.90 -2.89
C GLU A 348 12.90 -5.78 -3.68
N ILE A 349 13.77 -6.77 -3.60
CA ILE A 349 15.03 -6.81 -4.35
C ILE A 349 14.73 -6.88 -5.85
N SER A 350 13.82 -7.77 -6.26
CA SER A 350 13.42 -7.92 -7.66
C SER A 350 12.67 -6.72 -8.21
N MET A 351 12.00 -5.89 -7.39
CA MET A 351 11.49 -4.58 -7.83
C MET A 351 12.64 -3.66 -8.26
N TRP A 352 13.69 -3.54 -7.45
CA TRP A 352 14.86 -2.73 -7.78
C TRP A 352 15.67 -3.26 -8.97
N GLU A 353 15.81 -4.58 -9.10
CA GLU A 353 16.50 -5.22 -10.22
C GLU A 353 15.78 -4.97 -11.56
N ARG A 354 14.44 -4.94 -11.58
CA ARG A 354 13.65 -4.58 -12.79
C ARG A 354 13.78 -3.11 -13.19
N LEU A 355 14.18 -2.24 -12.27
CA LEU A 355 14.36 -0.80 -12.47
C LEU A 355 15.81 -0.43 -12.82
N TRP A 356 16.70 -1.42 -12.93
CA TRP A 356 18.08 -1.24 -13.36
C TRP A 356 18.13 -0.81 -14.83
N PRO A 357 18.94 0.19 -15.23
CA PRO A 357 19.06 0.55 -16.64
C PRO A 357 19.62 -0.61 -17.43
N VAL A 358 18.96 -0.93 -18.55
CA VAL A 358 19.46 -1.93 -19.51
C VAL A 358 20.77 -1.43 -20.16
N ASP A 359 20.91 -0.10 -20.31
CA ASP A 359 22.02 0.56 -21.00
C ASP A 359 23.09 1.13 -20.05
N ILE A 360 23.47 0.42 -18.98
CA ILE A 360 24.79 0.66 -18.35
C ILE A 360 25.86 -0.07 -19.18
N LEU A 361 26.06 0.40 -20.41
CA LEU A 361 27.25 0.10 -21.20
C LEU A 361 28.37 1.07 -20.78
N GLU A 362 29.57 0.49 -20.65
CA GLU A 362 30.78 0.97 -19.96
C GLU A 362 31.22 2.44 -20.21
#